data_AF-A0A8H7WL46-F1
#
_entry.id   AF-A0A8H7WL46-F1
#
_cell.length_a   1.000
_cell.length_b   1.000
_cell.length_c   1.000
_cell.angle_alpha   90.00
_cell.angle_beta   90.00
_cell.angle_gamma   90.00
#
_symmetry.space_group_name_H-M   'P 1'
#
loop_
_entity.id
_entity.type
_entity.pdbx_description
1 polymer ?
#
loop_
_entity_poly.entity_id
_entity_poly.type
_entity_poly.pdbx_seq_one_letter_code
_entity_poly.pdbx_strand_id
1 'polypeptide(L)'
;MDGRSDALVTASRLITAVSETATSTGLGVATVGVISNDTQSQATIPSGVEFIIDVRCSTDKMVDDLCTAIFKSFDEIIQKEGNSTAYKVTRTWGLPESIFHEDCISAVRSAAIEEVGTSQIMDMKSGAGHDAAWTSKVVKTTMIFVPSKDGVSHNPAEYTSPEDCALGAQILLQAVLRYDESVKQGSLL
;
A
#
# COMPACT_ATOMS: atom_id res chain seq x y z
N MET A 1 8.99 27.85 -27.06
CA MET A 1 8.57 26.44 -26.93
C MET A 1 7.80 25.98 -28.16
N ASP A 2 7.25 26.89 -28.99
CA ASP A 2 6.57 26.54 -30.25
C ASP A 2 7.31 25.48 -31.07
N GLY A 3 6.57 24.45 -31.47
CA GLY A 3 7.04 23.31 -32.24
C GLY A 3 7.77 22.21 -31.45
N ARG A 4 7.93 22.34 -30.12
CA ARG A 4 8.57 21.31 -29.29
C ARG A 4 7.55 20.51 -28.48
N SER A 5 7.75 19.20 -28.47
CA SER A 5 7.03 18.25 -27.60
C SER A 5 8.05 17.69 -26.61
N ASP A 6 8.19 18.36 -25.47
CA ASP A 6 9.20 18.05 -24.44
C ASP A 6 8.60 17.09 -23.41
N ALA A 7 8.99 15.81 -23.49
CA ALA A 7 8.44 14.76 -22.64
C ALA A 7 8.75 14.99 -21.15
N LEU A 8 9.88 15.63 -20.82
CA LEU A 8 10.26 15.88 -19.44
C LEU A 8 9.44 17.02 -18.83
N VAL A 9 9.17 18.07 -19.60
CA VAL A 9 8.27 19.13 -19.14
C VAL A 9 6.86 18.58 -18.93
N THR A 10 6.33 17.78 -19.86
CA THR A 10 5.03 17.12 -19.69
C THR A 10 5.03 16.21 -18.46
N ALA A 11 6.03 15.32 -18.33
CA ALA A 11 6.15 14.42 -17.18
C ALA A 11 6.21 15.19 -15.85
N SER A 12 6.90 16.33 -15.77
CA SER A 12 6.94 17.14 -14.55
C SER A 12 5.55 17.57 -14.08
N ARG A 13 4.67 17.94 -15.02
CA ARG A 13 3.28 18.33 -14.73
C ARG A 13 2.43 17.14 -14.31
N LEU A 14 2.59 16.01 -15.00
CA LEU A 14 1.91 14.77 -14.64
C LEU A 14 2.31 14.32 -13.21
N ILE A 15 3.61 14.37 -12.90
CA ILE A 15 4.14 14.03 -11.58
C ILE A 15 3.58 14.95 -10.49
N THR A 16 3.52 16.27 -10.74
CA THR A 16 2.88 17.20 -9.80
C THR A 16 1.38 16.86 -9.61
N ALA A 17 0.67 16.55 -10.70
CA ALA A 17 -0.74 16.21 -10.66
C ALA A 17 -1.03 14.93 -9.86
N VAL A 18 -0.11 13.95 -9.82
CA VAL A 18 -0.25 12.76 -8.96
C VAL A 18 -0.44 13.15 -7.49
N SER A 19 0.47 13.97 -6.96
CA SER A 19 0.43 14.38 -5.54
C SER A 19 -0.74 15.30 -5.25
N GLU A 20 -1.05 16.25 -6.15
CA GLU A 20 -2.17 17.18 -6.00
C GLU A 20 -3.52 16.46 -6.05
N THR A 21 -3.68 15.48 -6.93
CA THR A 21 -4.91 14.68 -7.04
C THR A 21 -5.11 13.83 -5.80
N ALA A 22 -4.07 13.15 -5.30
CA ALA A 22 -4.17 12.39 -4.05
C ALA A 22 -4.55 13.29 -2.86
N THR A 23 -3.89 14.45 -2.75
CA THR A 23 -4.15 15.43 -1.68
C THR A 23 -5.58 15.97 -1.73
N SER A 24 -6.06 16.38 -2.92
CA SER A 24 -7.37 17.01 -3.09
C SER A 24 -8.53 16.02 -2.95
N THR A 25 -8.37 14.78 -3.42
CA THR A 25 -9.41 13.75 -3.31
C THR A 25 -9.50 13.17 -1.91
N GLY A 26 -8.40 13.15 -1.14
CA GLY A 26 -8.34 12.54 0.19
C GLY A 26 -8.55 11.03 0.18
N LEU A 27 -8.51 10.38 -0.99
CA LEU A 27 -8.76 8.94 -1.14
C LEU A 27 -7.57 8.08 -0.68
N GLY A 28 -6.39 8.66 -0.57
CA GLY A 28 -5.19 7.94 -0.21
C GLY A 28 -3.93 8.75 -0.47
N VAL A 29 -2.81 8.05 -0.59
CA VAL A 29 -1.53 8.65 -0.94
C VAL A 29 -1.11 8.15 -2.32
N ALA A 30 -0.51 9.03 -3.10
CA ALA A 30 0.15 8.67 -4.36
C ALA A 30 1.51 9.35 -4.42
N THR A 31 2.53 8.61 -4.84
CA THR A 31 3.92 9.11 -4.82
C THR A 31 4.66 8.64 -6.06
N VAL A 32 5.45 9.54 -6.64
CA VAL A 32 6.41 9.21 -7.70
C VAL A 32 7.80 9.15 -7.09
N GLY A 33 8.31 7.92 -6.89
CA GLY A 33 9.63 7.69 -6.29
C GLY A 33 10.73 7.39 -7.31
N VAL A 34 10.37 7.09 -8.56
CA VAL A 34 11.29 6.68 -9.62
C VAL A 34 10.95 7.44 -10.88
N ILE A 35 11.97 8.03 -11.51
CA ILE A 35 11.90 8.72 -12.80
C ILE A 35 13.18 8.43 -13.60
N SER A 36 13.03 8.24 -14.91
CA SER A 36 14.13 8.11 -15.86
C SER A 36 13.72 8.70 -17.21
N ASN A 37 14.71 9.07 -18.04
CA ASN A 37 14.47 9.60 -19.38
C ASN A 37 15.43 8.95 -20.39
N ASP A 38 15.18 9.19 -21.67
CA ASP A 38 15.94 8.63 -22.78
C ASP A 38 17.27 9.35 -23.07
N THR A 39 17.63 10.38 -22.30
CA THR A 39 18.86 11.14 -22.52
C THR A 39 19.41 11.80 -21.26
N GLN A 40 20.73 11.71 -21.08
CA GLN A 40 21.45 12.39 -19.99
C GLN A 40 22.17 13.67 -20.48
N SER A 41 21.76 14.20 -21.63
CA SER A 41 22.34 15.42 -22.22
C SER A 41 21.56 16.66 -21.82
N GLN A 42 22.24 17.63 -21.21
CA GLN A 42 21.68 18.95 -20.88
C GLN A 42 21.22 19.76 -22.10
N ALA A 43 21.67 19.41 -23.30
CA ALA A 43 21.37 20.12 -24.55
C ALA A 43 20.34 19.42 -25.43
N THR A 44 19.77 18.29 -24.97
CA THR A 44 18.85 17.46 -25.76
C THR A 44 17.50 17.39 -25.05
N ILE A 45 16.42 17.68 -25.78
CA ILE A 45 15.06 17.49 -25.28
C ILE A 45 14.77 15.99 -25.21
N PRO A 46 14.39 15.45 -24.03
CA PRO A 46 14.00 14.05 -23.94
C PRO A 46 12.78 13.74 -24.80
N SER A 47 12.84 12.66 -25.59
CA SER A 47 11.67 12.20 -26.37
C SER A 47 10.75 11.31 -25.54
N GLY A 48 11.27 10.73 -24.44
CA GLY A 48 10.51 9.87 -23.54
C GLY A 48 10.97 10.00 -22.09
N VAL A 49 10.01 9.90 -21.18
CA VAL A 49 10.21 9.83 -19.74
C VAL A 49 9.36 8.69 -19.19
N GLU A 50 9.97 7.87 -18.34
CA GLU A 50 9.30 6.81 -17.60
C GLU A 50 9.35 7.13 -16.11
N PHE A 51 8.22 7.01 -15.42
CA PHE A 51 8.15 7.17 -13.98
C PHE A 51 7.16 6.19 -13.38
N ILE A 52 7.36 5.84 -12.11
CA ILE A 52 6.52 4.88 -11.37
C ILE A 52 5.66 5.63 -10.36
N ILE A 53 4.35 5.35 -10.38
CA ILE A 53 3.39 5.86 -9.40
C ILE A 53 3.09 4.73 -8.40
N ASP A 54 3.41 4.96 -7.13
CA ASP A 54 2.94 4.14 -6.01
C ASP A 54 1.63 4.74 -5.48
N VAL A 55 0.53 3.98 -5.53
CA VAL A 55 -0.79 4.41 -5.04
C VAL A 55 -1.22 3.51 -3.90
N ARG A 56 -1.57 4.10 -2.75
CA ARG A 56 -2.05 3.36 -1.57
C ARG A 56 -3.33 3.98 -1.03
N CYS A 57 -4.34 3.14 -0.88
CA CYS A 57 -5.64 3.49 -0.30
C CYS A 57 -6.09 2.42 0.69
N SER A 58 -7.16 2.72 1.43
CA SER A 58 -7.74 1.79 2.41
C SER A 58 -8.51 0.62 1.82
N THR A 59 -8.92 0.71 0.55
CA THR A 59 -9.70 -0.31 -0.17
C THR A 59 -9.30 -0.37 -1.64
N ASP A 60 -9.55 -1.51 -2.29
CA ASP A 60 -9.27 -1.68 -3.72
C ASP A 60 -10.07 -0.67 -4.56
N LYS A 61 -11.33 -0.42 -4.19
CA LYS A 61 -12.17 0.59 -4.87
C LYS A 61 -11.56 1.98 -4.79
N MET A 62 -11.02 2.38 -3.64
CA MET A 62 -10.40 3.70 -3.48
C MET A 62 -9.13 3.83 -4.32
N VAL A 63 -8.37 2.74 -4.51
CA VAL A 63 -7.23 2.73 -5.45
C VAL A 63 -7.72 2.99 -6.88
N ASP A 64 -8.76 2.28 -7.31
CA ASP A 64 -9.31 2.45 -8.66
C ASP A 64 -9.87 3.86 -8.88
N ASP A 65 -10.60 4.41 -7.89
CA ASP A 65 -11.15 5.77 -7.94
C ASP A 65 -10.03 6.82 -7.99
N LEU A 66 -8.97 6.66 -7.19
CA LEU A 66 -7.82 7.58 -7.19
C LEU A 66 -7.02 7.50 -8.49
N CYS A 67 -6.77 6.29 -9.01
CA CYS A 67 -6.11 6.13 -10.31
C CYS A 67 -6.93 6.76 -11.43
N THR A 68 -8.24 6.58 -11.42
CA THR A 68 -9.16 7.21 -12.38
C THR A 68 -9.06 8.74 -12.32
N ALA A 69 -9.03 9.32 -11.11
CA ALA A 69 -8.87 10.75 -10.93
C ALA A 69 -7.51 11.26 -11.44
N ILE A 70 -6.42 10.54 -11.17
CA ILE A 70 -5.07 10.88 -11.65
C ILE A 70 -5.00 10.83 -13.17
N PHE A 71 -5.53 9.79 -13.82
CA PHE A 71 -5.44 9.68 -15.27
C PHE A 71 -6.35 10.68 -15.98
N LYS A 72 -7.48 11.05 -15.36
CA LYS A 72 -8.27 12.18 -15.83
C LYS A 72 -7.49 13.50 -15.80
N SER A 73 -6.74 13.78 -14.74
CA SER A 73 -5.91 14.99 -14.70
C SER A 73 -4.76 14.94 -15.70
N PHE A 74 -4.25 13.74 -16.03
CA PHE A 74 -3.27 13.57 -17.11
C PHE A 74 -3.89 13.92 -18.47
N ASP A 75 -5.10 13.44 -18.76
CA ASP A 75 -5.82 13.77 -20.01
C ASP A 75 -6.02 15.29 -20.16
N GLU A 76 -6.43 15.96 -19.08
CA GLU A 76 -6.62 17.41 -19.04
C GLU A 76 -5.31 18.18 -19.30
N ILE A 77 -4.19 17.70 -18.74
CA ILE A 77 -2.86 18.30 -18.96
C ILE A 77 -2.42 18.14 -20.42
N ILE A 78 -2.51 16.93 -20.98
CA ILE A 78 -2.12 16.67 -22.38
C ILE A 78 -2.98 17.50 -23.34
N GLN A 79 -4.29 17.56 -23.11
CA GLN A 79 -5.19 18.36 -23.91
C GLN A 79 -4.83 19.85 -23.86
N LYS A 80 -4.50 20.37 -22.67
CA LYS A 80 -4.12 21.78 -22.48
C LYS A 80 -2.78 22.12 -23.11
N GLU A 81 -1.82 21.18 -23.13
CA GLU A 81 -0.53 21.38 -23.79
C GLU A 81 -0.67 21.53 -25.30
N GLY A 82 -1.60 20.79 -25.92
CA GLY A 82 -1.91 20.91 -27.34
C GLY A 82 -0.73 20.61 -28.28
N ASN A 83 0.26 19.83 -27.81
CA ASN A 83 1.43 19.41 -28.57
C ASN A 83 1.33 17.90 -28.91
N SER A 84 2.43 17.26 -29.31
CA SER A 84 2.45 15.85 -29.69
C SER A 84 2.86 14.89 -28.58
N THR A 85 2.94 15.34 -27.32
CA THR A 85 3.20 14.42 -26.20
C THR A 85 1.96 13.57 -25.92
N ALA A 86 2.21 12.37 -25.42
CA ALA A 86 1.19 11.41 -25.01
C ALA A 86 1.75 10.56 -23.87
N TYR A 87 0.87 9.91 -23.13
CA TYR A 87 1.26 8.98 -22.07
C TYR A 87 0.61 7.61 -22.28
N LYS A 88 1.24 6.60 -21.69
CA LYS A 88 0.69 5.25 -21.58
C LYS A 88 0.90 4.76 -20.16
N VAL A 89 -0.16 4.22 -19.56
CA VAL A 89 -0.10 3.62 -18.22
C VAL A 89 -0.11 2.10 -18.36
N THR A 90 0.72 1.43 -17.56
CA THR A 90 0.68 -0.02 -17.38
C THR A 90 0.71 -0.31 -15.89
N ARG A 91 -0.26 -1.07 -15.39
CA ARG A 91 -0.23 -1.58 -14.01
C ARG A 91 0.73 -2.76 -13.95
N THR A 92 1.89 -2.57 -13.34
CA THR A 92 2.95 -3.59 -13.25
C THR A 92 2.86 -4.43 -11.98
N TRP A 93 2.22 -3.91 -10.94
CA TRP A 93 2.09 -4.56 -9.64
C TRP A 93 0.81 -4.11 -8.92
N GLY A 94 0.36 -4.92 -7.96
CA GLY A 94 -0.72 -4.57 -7.05
C GLY A 94 -0.79 -5.57 -5.90
N LEU A 95 -1.16 -5.07 -4.73
CA LEU A 95 -1.53 -5.88 -3.58
C LEU A 95 -3.03 -5.71 -3.34
N PRO A 96 -3.79 -6.79 -3.13
CA PRO A 96 -5.22 -6.66 -2.87
C PRO A 96 -5.49 -6.09 -1.47
N GLU A 97 -6.70 -5.55 -1.28
CA GLU A 97 -7.21 -5.23 0.04
C GLU A 97 -7.14 -6.47 0.96
N SER A 98 -6.50 -6.27 2.10
CA SER A 98 -6.34 -7.29 3.14
C SER A 98 -7.59 -7.38 4.00
N ILE A 99 -8.58 -8.12 3.50
CA ILE A 99 -9.79 -8.48 4.28
C ILE A 99 -9.50 -9.79 5.01
N PHE A 100 -9.25 -9.69 6.32
CA PHE A 100 -8.95 -10.84 7.16
C PHE A 100 -10.22 -11.49 7.71
N HIS A 101 -10.12 -12.79 7.99
CA HIS A 101 -11.27 -13.59 8.39
C HIS A 101 -11.63 -13.34 9.87
N GLU A 102 -12.91 -13.06 10.15
CA GLU A 102 -13.40 -12.73 11.50
C GLU A 102 -13.08 -13.82 12.53
N ASP A 103 -13.24 -15.10 12.20
CA ASP A 103 -12.85 -16.19 13.11
C ASP A 103 -11.37 -16.14 13.52
N CYS A 104 -10.48 -15.83 12.58
CA CYS A 104 -9.05 -15.73 12.83
C CYS A 104 -8.73 -14.49 13.67
N ILE A 105 -9.36 -13.35 13.34
CA ILE A 105 -9.26 -12.11 14.13
C ILE A 105 -9.73 -12.36 15.57
N SER A 106 -10.85 -13.06 15.74
CA SER A 106 -11.41 -13.40 17.06
C SER A 106 -10.48 -14.30 17.87
N ALA A 107 -9.86 -15.31 17.24
CA ALA A 107 -8.88 -16.17 17.88
C ALA A 107 -7.65 -15.39 18.37
N VAL A 108 -7.10 -14.51 17.52
CA VAL A 108 -6.00 -13.60 17.88
C VAL A 108 -6.38 -12.65 18.99
N ARG A 109 -7.53 -11.98 18.88
CA ARG A 109 -8.02 -11.03 19.88
C ARG A 109 -8.22 -11.69 21.24
N SER A 110 -8.79 -12.89 21.26
CA SER A 110 -8.99 -13.65 22.50
C SER A 110 -7.65 -14.03 23.14
N ALA A 111 -6.69 -14.52 22.34
CA ALA A 111 -5.35 -14.84 22.82
C ALA A 111 -4.64 -13.60 23.39
N ALA A 112 -4.71 -12.46 22.69
CA ALA A 112 -4.07 -11.23 23.14
C ALA A 112 -4.71 -10.67 24.44
N ILE A 113 -6.04 -10.73 24.57
CA ILE A 113 -6.73 -10.33 25.81
C ILE A 113 -6.27 -11.17 27.01
N GLU A 114 -6.04 -12.46 26.80
CA GLU A 114 -5.58 -13.37 27.86
C GLU A 114 -4.15 -13.04 28.32
N GLU A 115 -3.26 -12.71 27.38
CA GLU A 115 -1.85 -12.45 27.66
C GLU A 115 -1.60 -11.04 28.24
N VAL A 116 -2.31 -10.00 27.76
CA VAL A 116 -2.03 -8.59 28.15
C VAL A 116 -3.24 -7.77 28.61
N GLY A 117 -4.46 -8.32 28.49
CA GLY A 117 -5.68 -7.61 28.82
C GLY A 117 -6.18 -6.65 27.74
N THR A 118 -7.49 -6.37 27.74
CA THR A 118 -8.16 -5.58 26.70
C THR A 118 -7.61 -4.15 26.55
N SER A 119 -7.08 -3.55 27.62
CA SER A 119 -6.53 -2.19 27.58
C SER A 119 -5.16 -2.07 26.90
N GLN A 120 -4.54 -3.19 26.51
CA GLN A 120 -3.22 -3.23 25.88
C GLN A 120 -3.26 -3.68 24.42
N ILE A 121 -4.46 -3.83 23.85
CA ILE A 121 -4.64 -4.22 22.45
C ILE A 121 -5.41 -3.15 21.69
N MET A 122 -5.22 -3.13 20.37
CA MET A 122 -6.01 -2.29 19.48
C MET A 122 -6.20 -2.99 18.13
N ASP A 123 -7.35 -2.77 17.52
CA ASP A 123 -7.57 -3.15 16.13
C ASP A 123 -6.89 -2.15 15.20
N MET A 124 -6.26 -2.65 14.13
CA MET A 124 -5.58 -1.80 13.16
C MET A 124 -5.58 -2.40 11.76
N LYS A 125 -5.44 -1.54 10.75
CA LYS A 125 -5.11 -1.94 9.38
C LYS A 125 -3.60 -1.91 9.19
N SER A 126 -3.04 -2.85 8.41
CA SER A 126 -1.64 -2.73 7.98
C SER A 126 -1.50 -1.62 6.94
N GLY A 127 -0.53 -0.73 7.14
CA GLY A 127 -0.12 0.28 6.15
C GLY A 127 0.93 -0.25 5.15
N ALA A 128 1.41 -1.48 5.34
CA ALA A 128 2.42 -2.13 4.52
C ALA A 128 1.86 -3.40 3.85
N GLY A 129 2.48 -3.78 2.75
CA GLY A 129 2.15 -5.03 2.08
C GLY A 129 2.77 -6.23 2.77
N HIS A 130 1.97 -7.28 2.98
CA HIS A 130 2.43 -8.57 3.50
C HIS A 130 1.85 -9.71 2.66
N ASP A 131 2.52 -10.86 2.64
CA ASP A 131 2.04 -12.06 1.94
C ASP A 131 0.64 -12.49 2.39
N ALA A 132 0.29 -12.19 3.65
CA ALA A 132 -1.03 -12.45 4.22
C ALA A 132 -2.18 -11.80 3.42
N ALA A 133 -1.94 -10.69 2.71
CA ALA A 133 -2.91 -10.09 1.82
C ALA A 133 -3.34 -11.06 0.71
N TRP A 134 -2.40 -11.83 0.16
CA TRP A 134 -2.68 -12.84 -0.86
C TRP A 134 -3.24 -14.12 -0.26
N THR A 135 -2.73 -14.59 0.87
CA THR A 135 -3.25 -15.81 1.50
C THR A 135 -4.71 -15.62 1.93
N SER A 136 -5.10 -14.41 2.35
CA SER A 136 -6.50 -14.10 2.70
C SER A 136 -7.51 -14.31 1.58
N LYS A 137 -7.07 -14.35 0.31
CA LYS A 137 -7.93 -14.65 -0.84
C LYS A 137 -8.22 -16.12 -1.04
N VAL A 138 -7.49 -17.01 -0.36
CA VAL A 138 -7.56 -18.46 -0.57
C VAL A 138 -7.88 -19.22 0.71
N VAL A 139 -7.40 -18.74 1.85
CA VAL A 139 -7.59 -19.39 3.16
C VAL A 139 -7.93 -18.36 4.24
N LYS A 140 -8.68 -18.78 5.26
CA LYS A 140 -8.99 -17.96 6.44
C LYS A 140 -7.66 -17.48 7.05
N THR A 141 -7.44 -16.17 7.07
CA THR A 141 -6.14 -15.54 7.41
C THR A 141 -6.39 -14.34 8.32
N THR A 142 -5.46 -14.05 9.24
CA THR A 142 -5.34 -12.77 9.95
C THR A 142 -3.87 -12.45 10.20
N MET A 143 -3.58 -11.32 10.86
CA MET A 143 -2.23 -10.92 11.28
C MET A 143 -2.19 -10.55 12.76
N ILE A 144 -0.99 -10.62 13.33
CA ILE A 144 -0.66 -10.14 14.68
C ILE A 144 0.47 -9.13 14.51
N PHE A 145 0.31 -7.94 15.08
CA PHE A 145 1.36 -6.92 15.13
C PHE A 145 1.88 -6.75 16.55
N VAL A 146 3.17 -6.48 16.65
CA VAL A 146 3.87 -6.08 17.87
C VAL A 146 4.57 -4.75 17.61
N PRO A 147 4.78 -3.91 18.65
CA PRO A 147 5.35 -2.58 18.45
C PRO A 147 6.82 -2.65 18.04
N SER A 148 7.19 -1.88 17.02
CA SER A 148 8.59 -1.54 16.73
C SER A 148 8.91 -0.17 17.32
N LYS A 149 10.12 0.00 17.82
CA LYS A 149 10.61 1.24 18.42
C LYS A 149 10.42 2.41 17.45
N ASP A 150 9.72 3.45 17.91
CA ASP A 150 9.39 4.67 17.16
C ASP A 150 8.67 4.43 15.81
N GLY A 151 8.11 3.22 15.60
CA GLY A 151 7.47 2.84 14.34
C GLY A 151 8.43 2.74 13.14
N VAL A 152 9.74 2.67 13.38
CA VAL A 152 10.76 2.59 12.33
C VAL A 152 10.74 1.21 11.68
N SER A 153 10.80 1.18 10.33
CA SER A 153 10.95 -0.04 9.55
C SER A 153 11.80 0.21 8.28
N HIS A 154 12.35 -0.86 7.68
CA HIS A 154 13.27 -0.81 6.53
C HIS A 154 14.51 0.06 6.79
N ASN A 155 14.97 0.10 8.04
CA ASN A 155 16.09 0.90 8.48
C ASN A 155 16.96 0.08 9.43
N PRO A 156 18.30 0.22 9.42
CA PRO A 156 19.17 -0.48 10.38
C PRO A 156 18.86 -0.19 11.86
N ALA A 157 18.14 0.90 12.16
CA ALA A 157 17.66 1.23 13.51
C ALA A 157 16.32 0.57 13.88
N GLU A 158 15.68 -0.17 12.97
CA GLU A 158 14.48 -0.95 13.25
C GLU A 158 14.75 -1.92 14.40
N TYR A 159 13.88 -1.90 15.41
CA TYR A 159 14.07 -2.69 16.62
C TYR A 159 12.73 -3.00 17.28
N THR A 160 12.46 -4.28 17.49
CA THR A 160 11.40 -4.78 18.37
C THR A 160 12.06 -5.45 19.56
N SER A 161 11.57 -5.20 20.78
CA SER A 161 12.19 -5.76 21.98
C SER A 161 12.06 -7.29 22.00
N PRO A 162 12.98 -8.03 22.63
CA PRO A 162 12.83 -9.47 22.85
C PRO A 162 11.51 -9.83 23.54
N GLU A 163 11.04 -8.97 24.45
CA GLU A 163 9.79 -9.13 25.18
C GLU A 163 8.58 -9.02 24.24
N ASP A 164 8.53 -8.01 23.38
CA ASP A 164 7.48 -7.85 22.38
C ASP A 164 7.52 -8.97 21.33
N CYS A 165 8.71 -9.40 20.92
CA CYS A 165 8.88 -10.56 20.02
C CYS A 165 8.31 -11.84 20.65
N ALA A 166 8.66 -12.10 21.92
CA ALA A 166 8.19 -13.26 22.66
C ALA A 166 6.67 -13.22 22.87
N LEU A 167 6.12 -12.04 23.19
CA LEU A 167 4.68 -11.83 23.33
C LEU A 167 3.95 -12.11 22.01
N GLY A 168 4.44 -11.58 20.88
CA GLY A 168 3.85 -11.85 19.57
C GLY A 168 3.84 -13.34 19.22
N ALA A 169 4.93 -14.05 19.51
CA ALA A 169 5.03 -15.49 19.30
C ALA A 169 4.08 -16.28 20.22
N GLN A 170 3.95 -15.87 21.48
CA GLN A 170 3.03 -16.48 22.45
C GLN A 170 1.57 -16.29 22.01
N ILE A 171 1.18 -15.08 21.61
CA ILE A 171 -0.17 -14.80 21.09
C ILE A 171 -0.44 -15.64 19.84
N LEU A 172 0.52 -15.78 18.93
CA LEU A 172 0.40 -16.63 17.74
C LEU A 172 0.12 -18.10 18.12
N LEU A 173 0.89 -18.65 19.05
CA LEU A 173 0.70 -20.02 19.53
C LEU A 173 -0.72 -20.22 20.09
N GLN A 174 -1.15 -19.34 20.99
CA GLN A 174 -2.47 -19.44 21.62
C GLN A 174 -3.61 -19.25 20.62
N ALA A 175 -3.46 -18.34 19.66
CA ALA A 175 -4.46 -18.12 18.62
C ALA A 175 -4.64 -19.37 17.75
N VAL A 176 -3.54 -20.02 17.35
CA VAL A 176 -3.58 -21.26 16.57
C VAL A 176 -4.25 -22.39 17.35
N LEU A 177 -3.86 -22.61 18.61
CA LEU A 177 -4.45 -23.66 19.45
C LEU A 177 -5.97 -23.44 19.65
N ARG A 178 -6.37 -22.19 19.92
CA ARG A 178 -7.78 -21.81 20.10
C ARG A 178 -8.60 -22.00 18.83
N TYR A 179 -8.03 -21.62 17.69
CA TYR A 179 -8.67 -21.80 16.38
C TYR A 179 -8.86 -23.29 16.07
N ASP A 180 -7.80 -24.10 16.23
CA ASP A 180 -7.83 -25.54 16.01
C ASP A 180 -8.86 -26.25 16.90
N GLU A 181 -8.95 -25.87 18.17
CA GLU A 181 -9.95 -26.43 19.09
C GLU A 181 -11.38 -26.09 18.64
N SER A 182 -11.61 -24.87 18.17
CA SER A 182 -12.91 -24.43 17.65
C SER A 182 -13.30 -25.22 16.38
N VAL A 183 -12.33 -25.47 15.50
CA VAL A 183 -12.54 -26.33 14.31
C VAL A 183 -12.87 -27.76 14.72
N LYS A 184 -12.14 -28.35 15.69
CA LYS A 184 -12.41 -29.71 16.19
C LYS A 184 -13.81 -29.86 16.79
N GLN A 185 -14.29 -28.83 17.48
CA GLN A 185 -15.62 -28.80 18.09
C GLN A 185 -16.73 -28.52 17.06
N GLY A 186 -16.39 -28.21 15.81
CA GLY A 186 -17.34 -27.91 14.74
C GLY A 186 -18.01 -26.54 14.87
N SER A 187 -17.47 -25.62 15.68
CA SER A 187 -18.05 -24.28 15.85
C SER A 187 -17.69 -23.32 14.72
N LEU A 188 -16.72 -23.68 13.86
CA LEU A 188 -16.23 -22.88 12.72
C LEU A 188 -16.37 -23.59 11.35
N LEU A 189 -17.10 -24.72 11.32
CA LEU A 189 -17.42 -25.50 10.11
C LEU A 189 -18.75 -25.06 9.47
#